data_AF-A0AAJ7JBF2-F1
#
_entry.id   AF-A0AAJ7JBF2-F1
#
_cell.length_a   1.000
_cell.length_b   1.000
_cell.length_c   1.000
_cell.angle_alpha   90.00
_cell.angle_beta   90.00
_cell.angle_gamma   90.00
#
_symmetry.space_group_name_H-M   'P 1'
#
loop_
_entity.id
_entity.type
_entity.pdbx_description
1 polymer ?
#
loop_
_entity_poly.entity_id
_entity_poly.type
_entity_poly.pdbx_seq_one_letter_code
_entity_poly.pdbx_strand_id
1 'polypeptide(L)'
;MDIDGVVEPVVPETLTQQIIPVASTPTENTTKNSDLLDVEDKTQVHDRELKTEATELQQSKIIKLHNFVVTMICQDLQPLSIVDDKGFIELLRELEPRYQFPSRNTLRHTILPQVYKSVKDLIMKNLQQIDYVSITTDLWTNLNKQSYLTVTSHYCLRNKSYSNVLATKALNENHTSEYITHILRIILSEFQIYEKTVAVVTDNAANMKDAVLNLGYLHLPFKYFKTDVAAAEKLTSIQTQFGLQTLKLKLDVSTKWKSSLIMLERLVGLKVPVSAALKSLSSCSGDISNQQWEIIDDIISVLQPIEYVSTKLSAEKFSTASKIIPFIGGIENALQNIIPKTRPGLALKINIIYNIERRFVDVKGNKITTMATIIDPRFKTATLEDLRNADTASGDLKTEVQ
;
A
#
# COMPACT_ATOMS: atom_id res chain seq x y z
N MET A 1 7.94 6.81 -22.84
CA MET A 1 6.68 6.05 -22.90
C MET A 1 6.43 5.51 -21.51
N ASP A 2 5.58 6.29 -20.84
CA ASP A 2 4.70 5.99 -19.71
C ASP A 2 5.34 5.61 -18.37
N ILE A 3 5.69 6.67 -17.64
CA ILE A 3 5.87 6.73 -16.19
C ILE A 3 4.68 7.51 -15.61
N ASP A 4 3.51 6.89 -15.51
CA ASP A 4 2.38 7.45 -14.78
C ASP A 4 1.91 6.46 -13.71
N GLY A 5 1.99 6.89 -12.45
CA GLY A 5 1.60 6.08 -11.30
C GLY A 5 2.11 6.58 -9.94
N VAL A 6 2.76 7.74 -9.87
CA VAL A 6 3.02 8.41 -8.58
C VAL A 6 1.73 9.10 -8.17
N VAL A 7 0.95 8.44 -7.32
CA VAL A 7 -0.15 9.08 -6.61
C VAL A 7 0.45 10.20 -5.77
N GLU A 8 0.14 11.44 -6.12
CA GLU A 8 0.51 12.63 -5.37
C GLU A 8 0.16 12.44 -3.88
N PRO A 9 1.07 12.75 -2.94
CA PRO A 9 0.71 12.85 -1.56
C PRO A 9 -0.15 14.12 -1.39
N VAL A 10 -1.46 13.96 -1.52
CA VAL A 10 -2.42 14.94 -1.02
C VAL A 10 -2.20 15.00 0.49
N VAL A 11 -1.49 16.03 0.92
CA VAL A 11 -1.39 16.42 2.33
C VAL A 11 -2.83 16.58 2.81
N PRO A 12 -3.32 15.76 3.75
CA PRO A 12 -4.69 15.90 4.20
C PRO A 12 -4.85 17.25 4.88
N GLU A 13 -5.92 17.97 4.55
CA GLU A 13 -6.33 19.27 5.12
C GLU A 13 -6.29 19.33 6.67
N THR A 14 -6.17 18.17 7.33
CA THR A 14 -5.96 18.01 8.76
C THR A 14 -4.63 18.55 9.30
N LEU A 15 -3.57 18.74 8.48
CA LEU A 15 -2.31 19.33 8.97
C LEU A 15 -2.43 20.84 9.22
N THR A 16 -3.45 21.49 8.66
CA THR A 16 -3.74 22.92 8.84
C THR A 16 -4.38 23.28 10.18
N GLN A 17 -4.77 22.28 11.00
CA GLN A 17 -5.52 22.47 12.25
C GLN A 17 -4.74 22.17 13.54
N GLN A 18 -3.48 21.76 13.47
CA GLN A 18 -2.65 21.57 14.66
C GLN A 18 -1.81 22.82 14.92
N ILE A 19 -2.29 23.65 15.84
CA ILE A 19 -1.65 24.88 16.31
C ILE A 19 -0.28 24.52 16.89
N ILE A 20 0.79 25.02 16.27
CA ILE A 20 2.17 24.90 16.75
C ILE A 20 2.47 26.17 17.59
N PRO A 21 2.80 26.07 18.89
CA PRO A 21 3.34 27.19 19.63
C PRO A 21 4.83 27.34 19.32
N VAL A 22 5.23 28.50 18.82
CA VAL A 22 6.66 28.87 18.71
C VAL A 22 7.04 29.65 19.96
N ALA A 23 8.10 29.20 20.63
CA ALA A 23 8.70 29.88 21.76
C ALA A 23 9.21 31.27 21.33
N SER A 24 8.67 32.32 21.94
CA SER A 24 9.22 33.66 21.87
C SER A 24 10.55 33.72 22.62
N THR A 25 11.61 34.19 21.97
CA THR A 25 12.87 34.57 22.63
C THR A 25 12.61 35.70 23.64
N PRO A 26 13.14 35.63 24.88
CA PRO A 26 12.91 36.67 25.88
C PRO A 26 13.88 37.85 25.65
N THR A 27 13.32 39.04 25.45
CA THR A 27 14.05 40.29 25.59
C THR A 27 14.03 40.70 27.07
N GLU A 28 15.18 40.72 27.70
CA GLU A 28 15.38 41.27 29.04
C GLU A 28 15.04 42.78 29.06
N ASN A 29 14.25 43.21 30.03
CA ASN A 29 14.32 44.57 30.57
C ASN A 29 13.84 44.60 32.02
N THR A 30 14.78 44.93 32.91
CA THR A 30 14.64 45.24 34.33
C THR A 30 14.16 46.69 34.53
N THR A 31 13.09 46.91 35.31
CA THR A 31 13.06 47.84 36.47
C THR A 31 11.76 47.74 37.31
N LYS A 32 11.91 47.98 38.62
CA LYS A 32 10.90 47.95 39.70
C LYS A 32 10.12 49.27 39.82
N ASN A 33 8.84 49.19 40.24
CA ASN A 33 8.17 49.91 41.37
C ASN A 33 6.65 49.97 41.13
N SER A 34 5.84 49.27 41.93
CA SER A 34 5.16 49.67 43.18
C SER A 34 3.79 50.34 42.97
N ASP A 35 2.75 49.58 43.33
CA ASP A 35 1.43 49.95 43.86
C ASP A 35 0.83 51.31 43.47
N LEU A 36 -0.23 51.27 42.65
CA LEU A 36 -1.42 52.13 42.73
C LEU A 36 -2.57 51.44 41.96
N LEU A 37 -3.75 51.43 42.58
CA LEU A 37 -4.99 50.79 42.09
C LEU A 37 -5.53 51.54 40.86
N ASP A 38 -5.55 50.88 39.69
CA ASP A 38 -6.28 51.37 38.53
C ASP A 38 -7.51 50.49 38.25
N VAL A 39 -8.67 51.13 38.31
CA VAL A 39 -9.92 50.62 37.74
C VAL A 39 -9.71 50.52 36.23
N GLU A 40 -9.38 49.32 35.72
CA GLU A 40 -9.20 49.12 34.28
C GLU A 40 -10.52 49.43 33.55
N ASP A 41 -10.46 50.48 32.73
CA ASP A 41 -11.51 50.95 31.84
C ASP A 41 -11.94 49.81 30.89
N LYS A 42 -13.23 49.46 30.88
CA LYS A 42 -13.81 48.37 30.05
C LYS A 42 -13.49 48.54 28.56
N THR A 43 -13.23 49.77 28.13
CA THR A 43 -12.82 50.13 26.78
C THR A 43 -11.39 49.66 26.46
N GLN A 44 -10.47 49.71 27.43
CA GLN A 44 -9.10 49.21 27.27
C GLN A 44 -9.01 47.69 27.29
N VAL A 45 -9.88 47.01 28.04
CA VAL A 45 -9.94 45.54 28.07
C VAL A 45 -10.40 45.00 26.72
N HIS A 46 -11.45 45.59 26.14
CA HIS A 46 -11.96 45.21 24.81
C HIS A 46 -10.94 45.48 23.68
N ASP A 47 -10.25 46.62 23.72
CA ASP A 47 -9.18 46.94 22.76
C ASP A 47 -7.95 46.02 22.89
N ARG A 48 -7.66 45.50 24.10
CA ARG A 48 -6.60 44.50 24.32
C ARG A 48 -7.01 43.13 23.80
N GLU A 49 -8.25 42.72 23.99
CA GLU A 49 -8.80 41.46 23.45
C GLU A 49 -8.78 41.46 21.91
N LEU A 50 -9.26 42.54 21.28
CA LEU A 50 -9.24 42.70 19.81
C LEU A 50 -7.82 42.70 19.23
N LYS A 51 -6.85 43.30 19.93
CA LYS A 51 -5.43 43.27 19.52
C LYS A 51 -4.82 41.88 19.68
N THR A 52 -5.19 41.15 20.72
CA THR A 52 -4.74 39.77 20.95
C THR A 52 -5.27 38.85 19.85
N GLU A 53 -6.57 38.92 19.54
CA GLU A 53 -7.18 38.14 18.45
C GLU A 53 -6.58 38.46 17.08
N ALA A 54 -6.33 39.74 16.78
CA ALA A 54 -5.69 40.15 15.53
C ALA A 54 -4.24 39.60 15.42
N THR A 55 -3.51 39.55 16.53
CA THR A 55 -2.14 39.03 16.59
C THR A 55 -2.11 37.51 16.41
N GLU A 56 -3.03 36.79 17.04
CA GLU A 56 -3.18 35.34 16.89
C GLU A 56 -3.59 34.95 15.46
N LEU A 57 -4.51 35.70 14.84
CA LEU A 57 -4.91 35.48 13.46
C LEU A 57 -3.73 35.70 12.50
N GLN A 58 -2.91 36.71 12.75
CA GLN A 58 -1.71 36.98 11.96
C GLN A 58 -0.65 35.88 12.14
N GLN A 59 -0.45 35.40 13.36
CA GLN A 59 0.48 34.31 13.66
C GLN A 59 0.02 32.98 13.02
N SER A 60 -1.29 32.71 13.04
CA SER A 60 -1.90 31.56 12.35
C SER A 60 -1.64 31.58 10.84
N LYS A 61 -1.78 32.75 10.20
CA LYS A 61 -1.48 32.91 8.76
C LYS A 61 -0.01 32.65 8.44
N ILE A 62 0.91 33.15 9.26
CA ILE A 62 2.37 32.94 9.09
C ILE A 62 2.72 31.45 9.17
N ILE A 63 2.17 30.73 10.16
CA ILE A 63 2.39 29.28 10.32
C ILE A 63 1.89 28.52 9.09
N LYS A 64 0.69 28.87 8.59
CA LYS A 64 0.16 28.25 7.35
C LYS A 64 1.09 28.48 6.17
N LEU A 65 1.63 29.68 6.03
CA LEU A 65 2.54 30.01 4.93
C LEU A 65 3.88 29.27 5.04
N HIS A 66 4.44 29.11 6.25
CA HIS A 66 5.60 28.24 6.47
C HIS A 66 5.31 26.80 6.03
N ASN A 67 4.16 26.26 6.39
CA ASN A 67 3.76 24.90 6.02
C ASN A 67 3.61 24.74 4.51
N PHE A 68 3.02 25.71 3.81
CA PHE A 68 2.92 25.68 2.34
C PHE A 68 4.30 25.68 1.68
N VAL A 69 5.21 26.54 2.14
CA VAL A 69 6.55 26.61 1.54
C VAL A 69 7.35 25.35 1.82
N VAL A 70 7.30 24.79 3.03
CA VAL A 70 7.95 23.50 3.31
C VAL A 70 7.33 22.38 2.49
N THR A 71 6.01 22.38 2.33
CA THR A 71 5.32 21.39 1.49
C THR A 71 5.78 21.48 0.04
N MET A 72 5.84 22.69 -0.53
CA MET A 72 6.38 22.91 -1.88
C MET A 72 7.82 22.41 -2.00
N ILE A 73 8.69 22.79 -1.05
CA ILE A 73 10.10 22.34 -1.03
C ILE A 73 10.19 20.81 -1.07
N CYS A 74 9.36 20.12 -0.27
CA CYS A 74 9.35 18.67 -0.21
C CYS A 74 8.74 18.01 -1.45
N GLN A 75 7.63 18.54 -1.98
CA GLN A 75 6.93 17.99 -3.14
C GLN A 75 7.76 18.16 -4.41
N ASP A 76 8.38 19.32 -4.58
CA ASP A 76 9.12 19.70 -5.78
C ASP A 76 10.62 19.37 -5.67
N LEU A 77 11.04 18.72 -4.58
CA LEU A 77 12.42 18.35 -4.28
C LEU A 77 13.39 19.54 -4.40
N GLN A 78 12.95 20.73 -3.98
CA GLN A 78 13.76 21.94 -4.02
C GLN A 78 14.85 21.92 -2.94
N PRO A 79 16.02 22.52 -3.20
CA PRO A 79 17.02 22.71 -2.17
C PRO A 79 16.48 23.67 -1.09
N LEU A 80 16.81 23.41 0.18
CA LEU A 80 16.44 24.32 1.28
C LEU A 80 16.97 25.75 1.11
N SER A 81 17.97 25.95 0.25
CA SER A 81 18.52 27.27 -0.07
C SER A 81 17.62 28.13 -0.95
N ILE A 82 16.55 27.59 -1.55
CA ILE A 82 15.60 28.38 -2.37
C ILE A 82 15.06 29.60 -1.62
N VAL A 83 15.04 29.51 -0.31
CA VAL A 83 14.53 30.54 0.59
C VAL A 83 15.47 31.72 0.79
N ASP A 84 16.72 31.54 0.39
CA ASP A 84 17.74 32.58 0.36
C ASP A 84 17.83 33.20 -1.06
N ASP A 85 17.12 32.64 -2.06
CA ASP A 85 17.17 33.11 -3.45
C ASP A 85 16.38 34.40 -3.64
N LYS A 86 17.01 35.40 -4.25
CA LYS A 86 16.46 36.76 -4.39
C LYS A 86 15.09 36.79 -5.05
N GLY A 87 14.91 36.09 -6.18
CA GLY A 87 13.65 36.09 -6.92
C GLY A 87 12.51 35.44 -6.15
N PHE A 88 12.78 34.38 -5.38
CA PHE A 88 11.79 33.73 -4.53
C PHE A 88 11.37 34.63 -3.37
N ILE A 89 12.34 35.32 -2.76
CA ILE A 89 12.07 36.31 -1.71
C ILE A 89 11.23 37.48 -2.25
N GLU A 90 11.56 38.01 -3.42
CA GLU A 90 10.82 39.11 -4.06
C GLU A 90 9.37 38.71 -4.38
N LEU A 91 9.17 37.51 -4.93
CA LEU A 91 7.83 36.95 -5.18
C LEU A 91 7.00 36.87 -3.89
N LEU A 92 7.56 36.34 -2.80
CA LEU A 92 6.85 36.20 -1.54
C LEU A 92 6.56 37.54 -0.87
N ARG A 93 7.46 38.53 -1.00
CA ARG A 93 7.21 39.90 -0.51
C ARG A 93 6.08 40.59 -1.26
N GLU A 94 5.96 40.35 -2.56
CA GLU A 94 4.85 40.91 -3.35
C GLU A 94 3.51 40.29 -2.93
N LEU A 95 3.48 38.97 -2.71
CA LEU A 95 2.28 38.25 -2.31
C LEU A 95 1.87 38.51 -0.85
N GLU A 96 2.83 38.60 0.08
CA GLU A 96 2.59 38.86 1.50
C GLU A 96 3.73 39.71 2.10
N PRO A 97 3.63 41.05 2.04
CA PRO A 97 4.72 41.97 2.43
C PRO A 97 5.16 41.88 3.90
N ARG A 98 4.25 41.44 4.78
CA ARG A 98 4.51 41.34 6.23
C ARG A 98 5.13 40.00 6.63
N TYR A 99 5.23 39.05 5.71
CA TYR A 99 5.77 37.74 5.98
C TYR A 99 7.30 37.77 5.99
N GLN A 100 7.88 37.48 7.15
CA GLN A 100 9.31 37.25 7.26
C GLN A 100 9.59 35.77 7.07
N PHE A 101 10.31 35.46 5.98
CA PHE A 101 10.63 34.10 5.65
C PHE A 101 11.62 33.51 6.67
N PRO A 102 11.43 32.26 7.15
CA PRO A 102 12.34 31.62 8.08
C PRO A 102 13.67 31.34 7.40
N SER A 103 14.79 31.63 8.07
CA SER A 103 16.10 31.32 7.52
C SER A 103 16.22 29.83 7.15
N ARG A 104 17.11 29.50 6.21
CA ARG A 104 17.47 28.10 5.91
C ARG A 104 17.78 27.27 7.16
N ASN A 105 18.40 27.88 8.17
CA ASN A 105 18.69 27.23 9.46
C ASN A 105 17.41 26.94 10.25
N THR A 106 16.49 27.91 10.33
CA THR A 106 15.18 27.75 10.97
C THR A 106 14.37 26.66 10.28
N LEU A 107 14.37 26.62 8.94
CA LEU A 107 13.74 25.53 8.19
C LEU A 107 14.35 24.17 8.53
N ARG A 108 15.67 24.05 8.45
CA ARG A 108 16.38 22.79 8.66
C ARG A 108 16.24 22.23 10.07
N HIS A 109 16.35 23.10 11.09
CA HIS A 109 16.48 22.66 12.47
C HIS A 109 15.20 22.78 13.30
N THR A 110 14.20 23.51 12.83
CA THR A 110 12.95 23.73 13.57
C THR A 110 11.73 23.25 12.79
N ILE A 111 11.48 23.83 11.61
CA ILE A 111 10.21 23.62 10.91
C ILE A 111 10.15 22.24 10.25
N LEU A 112 11.18 21.85 9.50
CA LEU A 112 11.20 20.55 8.80
C LEU A 112 11.13 19.35 9.78
N PRO A 113 11.85 19.33 10.92
CA PRO A 113 11.69 18.28 11.92
C PRO A 113 10.27 18.19 12.51
N GLN A 114 9.60 19.33 12.72
CA GLN A 114 8.22 19.35 13.22
C GLN A 114 7.22 18.81 12.18
N VAL A 115 7.37 19.21 10.91
CA VAL A 115 6.56 18.70 9.81
C VAL A 115 6.78 17.20 9.63
N TYR A 116 8.03 16.75 9.63
CA TYR A 116 8.38 15.32 9.56
C TYR A 116 7.72 14.53 10.69
N LYS A 117 7.82 15.00 11.95
CA LYS A 117 7.17 14.37 13.09
C LYS A 117 5.66 14.26 12.90
N SER A 118 5.01 15.34 12.49
CA SER A 118 3.55 15.38 12.29
C SER A 118 3.09 14.40 11.20
N VAL A 119 3.81 14.34 10.08
CA VAL A 119 3.54 13.39 8.98
C VAL A 119 3.80 11.95 9.42
N LYS A 120 4.88 11.71 10.16
CA LYS A 120 5.21 10.38 10.70
C LYS A 120 4.14 9.90 11.67
N ASP A 121 3.70 10.73 12.60
CA ASP A 121 2.65 10.41 13.57
C ASP A 121 1.33 10.08 12.86
N LEU A 122 0.99 10.80 11.79
CA LEU A 122 -0.15 10.50 10.93
C LEU A 122 -0.03 9.13 10.24
N ILE A 123 1.12 8.83 9.63
CA ILE A 123 1.39 7.53 8.99
C ILE A 123 1.28 6.41 10.02
N MET A 124 1.89 6.58 11.20
CA MET A 124 1.80 5.60 12.29
C MET A 124 0.34 5.37 12.73
N LYS A 125 -0.46 6.43 12.86
CA LYS A 125 -1.90 6.33 13.16
C LYS A 125 -2.67 5.57 12.08
N ASN A 126 -2.33 5.73 10.81
CA ASN A 126 -2.92 4.97 9.71
C ASN A 126 -2.51 3.50 9.76
N LEU A 127 -1.22 3.22 9.98
CA LEU A 127 -0.67 1.87 10.11
C LEU A 127 -1.22 1.12 11.34
N GLN A 128 -1.64 1.83 12.39
CA GLN A 128 -2.31 1.22 13.54
C GLN A 128 -3.71 0.69 13.21
N GLN A 129 -4.42 1.30 12.26
CA GLN A 129 -5.78 0.92 11.85
C GLN A 129 -5.84 -0.27 10.88
N ILE A 130 -4.69 -0.75 10.40
CA ILE A 130 -4.61 -1.87 9.47
C ILE A 130 -4.05 -3.12 10.17
N ASP A 131 -4.41 -4.30 9.67
CA ASP A 131 -3.87 -5.57 10.16
C ASP A 131 -2.69 -6.07 9.32
N TYR A 132 -2.62 -5.66 8.05
CA TYR A 132 -1.68 -6.20 7.08
C TYR A 132 -0.99 -5.10 6.27
N VAL A 133 0.32 -5.19 6.14
CA VAL A 133 1.15 -4.30 5.32
C VAL A 133 2.14 -5.12 4.50
N SER A 134 2.42 -4.68 3.28
CA SER A 134 3.54 -5.19 2.50
C SER A 134 4.62 -4.13 2.39
N ILE A 135 5.88 -4.56 2.34
CA ILE A 135 7.04 -3.68 2.35
C ILE A 135 7.81 -3.89 1.06
N THR A 136 8.26 -2.83 0.41
CA THR A 136 9.30 -2.89 -0.63
C THR A 136 10.56 -2.25 -0.08
N THR A 137 11.72 -2.86 -0.31
CA THR A 137 13.00 -2.32 0.09
C THR A 137 13.91 -2.16 -1.13
N ASP A 138 14.55 -1.01 -1.24
CA ASP A 138 15.51 -0.73 -2.31
C ASP A 138 16.85 -0.33 -1.69
N LEU A 139 17.92 -1.01 -2.10
CA LEU A 139 19.28 -0.73 -1.67
C LEU A 139 20.03 -0.13 -2.85
N TRP A 140 20.34 1.16 -2.75
CA TRP A 140 20.96 1.92 -3.81
C TRP A 140 22.19 2.66 -3.30
N THR A 141 23.11 2.96 -4.21
CA THR A 141 24.36 3.65 -3.90
C THR A 141 24.40 4.96 -4.68
N ASN A 142 24.71 6.07 -4.00
CA ASN A 142 24.82 7.37 -4.64
C ASN A 142 26.18 7.52 -5.37
N LEU A 143 26.35 8.64 -6.08
CA LEU A 143 27.59 8.96 -6.81
C LEU A 143 28.84 9.04 -5.91
N ASN A 144 28.65 9.33 -4.62
CA ASN A 144 29.72 9.40 -3.63
C ASN A 144 30.02 8.02 -2.99
N LYS A 145 29.53 6.92 -3.58
CA LYS A 145 29.67 5.55 -3.08
C LYS A 145 29.05 5.31 -1.69
N GLN A 146 28.20 6.20 -1.23
CA GLN A 146 27.42 6.02 -0.01
C GLN A 146 26.17 5.22 -0.35
N SER A 147 25.93 4.15 0.41
CA SER A 147 24.79 3.28 0.19
C SER A 147 23.64 3.62 1.13
N TYR A 148 22.43 3.42 0.64
CA TYR A 148 21.19 3.73 1.31
C TYR A 148 20.22 2.56 1.19
N LEU A 149 19.53 2.27 2.27
CA LEU A 149 18.39 1.36 2.30
C LEU A 149 17.11 2.19 2.43
N THR A 150 16.26 2.12 1.42
CA THR A 150 14.93 2.74 1.43
C THR A 150 13.87 1.69 1.66
N VAL A 151 12.99 1.93 2.63
CA VAL A 151 11.89 1.04 3.01
C VAL A 151 10.58 1.76 2.76
N THR A 152 9.72 1.17 1.93
CA THR A 152 8.41 1.71 1.58
C THR A 152 7.32 0.74 2.00
N SER A 153 6.28 1.24 2.63
CA SER A 153 5.10 0.47 3.03
C SER A 153 3.97 0.63 2.03
N HIS A 154 3.25 -0.46 1.79
CA HIS A 154 2.08 -0.52 0.93
C HIS A 154 0.94 -1.19 1.67
N TYR A 155 -0.17 -0.47 1.81
CA TYR A 155 -1.33 -0.93 2.55
C TYR A 155 -2.63 -0.35 1.99
N CYS A 156 -3.75 -0.99 2.34
CA CYS A 156 -5.08 -0.51 2.02
C CYS A 156 -5.78 -0.03 3.29
N LEU A 157 -6.23 1.22 3.31
CA LEU A 157 -7.03 1.79 4.39
C LEU A 157 -8.32 2.37 3.79
N ARG A 158 -9.48 1.93 4.29
CA ARG A 158 -10.80 2.39 3.81
C ARG A 158 -10.94 2.28 2.28
N ASN A 159 -10.51 1.14 1.71
CA ASN A 159 -10.54 0.84 0.28
C ASN A 159 -9.70 1.77 -0.62
N LYS A 160 -8.76 2.53 -0.05
CA LYS A 160 -7.73 3.26 -0.79
C LYS A 160 -6.36 2.64 -0.52
N SER A 161 -5.58 2.49 -1.58
CA SER A 161 -4.19 2.04 -1.49
C SER A 161 -3.29 3.21 -1.18
N TYR A 162 -2.36 3.00 -0.24
CA TYR A 162 -1.36 3.97 0.17
C TYR A 162 0.02 3.35 -0.01
N SER A 163 0.96 4.17 -0.49
CA SER A 163 2.38 3.85 -0.58
C SER A 163 3.15 4.97 0.12
N ASN A 164 3.85 4.64 1.21
CA ASN A 164 4.59 5.62 2.00
C ASN A 164 6.02 5.14 2.26
N VAL A 165 7.00 5.95 1.87
CA VAL A 165 8.39 5.76 2.26
C VAL A 165 8.50 5.95 3.77
N LEU A 166 8.88 4.90 4.48
CA LEU A 166 9.02 4.91 5.94
C LEU A 166 10.37 5.46 6.37
N ALA A 167 11.42 5.04 5.67
CA ALA A 167 12.78 5.45 5.97
C ALA A 167 13.70 5.28 4.77
N THR A 168 14.66 6.20 4.63
CA THR A 168 15.85 6.05 3.79
C THR A 168 17.06 6.20 4.71
N LYS A 169 17.70 5.08 5.07
CA LYS A 169 18.85 5.06 6.00
C LYS A 169 20.15 4.86 5.24
N ALA A 170 21.14 5.71 5.53
CA ALA A 170 22.51 5.48 5.09
C ALA A 170 23.08 4.23 5.78
N LEU A 171 23.70 3.34 5.00
CA LEU A 171 24.37 2.14 5.49
C LEU A 171 25.86 2.45 5.66
N ASN A 172 26.37 2.25 6.88
CA ASN A 172 27.74 2.61 7.24
C ASN A 172 28.67 1.39 7.37
N GLU A 173 28.11 0.19 7.25
CA GLU A 173 28.81 -1.07 7.38
C GLU A 173 28.72 -1.87 6.08
N ASN A 174 29.48 -2.96 6.01
CA ASN A 174 29.31 -3.94 4.94
C ASN A 174 27.86 -4.44 4.94
N HIS A 175 27.25 -4.50 3.76
CA HIS A 175 25.84 -4.86 3.61
C HIS A 175 25.59 -6.36 3.81
N THR A 176 26.04 -6.94 4.92
CA THR A 176 25.79 -8.34 5.26
C THR A 176 24.29 -8.54 5.52
N SER A 177 23.84 -9.78 5.39
CA SER A 177 22.43 -10.11 5.58
C SER A 177 21.96 -9.78 7.01
N GLU A 178 22.82 -9.98 8.01
CA GLU A 178 22.56 -9.74 9.43
C GLU A 178 22.40 -8.25 9.71
N TYR A 179 23.27 -7.42 9.12
CA TYR A 179 23.19 -5.98 9.28
C TYR A 179 21.91 -5.41 8.65
N ILE A 180 21.59 -5.84 7.41
CA ILE A 180 20.35 -5.43 6.74
C ILE A 180 19.12 -5.88 7.55
N THR A 181 19.12 -7.13 8.06
CA THR A 181 18.07 -7.66 8.94
C THR A 181 17.88 -6.76 10.15
N HIS A 182 18.97 -6.39 10.82
CA HIS A 182 18.93 -5.53 12.00
C HIS A 182 18.33 -4.15 11.68
N ILE A 183 18.76 -3.51 10.60
CA ILE A 183 18.24 -2.20 10.18
C ILE A 183 16.76 -2.28 9.82
N LEU A 184 16.35 -3.29 9.05
CA LEU A 184 14.94 -3.53 8.72
C LEU A 184 14.12 -3.76 9.99
N ARG A 185 14.60 -4.59 10.92
CA ARG A 185 13.90 -4.83 12.20
C ARG A 185 13.70 -3.56 13.00
N ILE A 186 14.71 -2.68 13.06
CA ILE A 186 14.60 -1.37 13.71
C ILE A 186 13.50 -0.54 13.04
N ILE A 187 13.53 -0.39 11.72
CA ILE A 187 12.55 0.42 10.98
C ILE A 187 11.13 -0.14 11.18
N LEU A 188 10.92 -1.44 11.02
CA LEU A 188 9.61 -2.06 11.17
C LEU A 188 9.08 -2.00 12.61
N SER A 189 9.98 -2.08 13.61
CA SER A 189 9.61 -1.93 15.02
C SER A 189 9.27 -0.47 15.37
N GLU A 190 10.03 0.48 14.83
CA GLU A 190 9.80 1.92 15.00
C GLU A 190 8.40 2.34 14.53
N PHE A 191 7.92 1.75 13.43
CA PHE A 191 6.57 1.96 12.91
C PHE A 191 5.53 0.98 13.47
N GLN A 192 5.91 0.06 14.37
CA GLN A 192 5.03 -0.96 14.98
C GLN A 192 4.32 -1.86 13.97
N ILE A 193 5.00 -2.18 12.87
CA ILE A 193 4.47 -2.98 11.76
C ILE A 193 5.21 -4.30 11.55
N TYR A 194 6.19 -4.63 12.40
CA TYR A 194 6.95 -5.87 12.29
C TYR A 194 6.04 -7.11 12.22
N GLU A 195 5.08 -7.23 13.15
CA GLU A 195 4.11 -8.34 13.19
C GLU A 195 2.98 -8.23 12.15
N LYS A 196 2.77 -7.03 11.57
CA LYS A 196 1.74 -6.77 10.56
C LYS A 196 2.25 -7.00 9.13
N THR A 197 3.56 -7.16 8.97
CA THR A 197 4.19 -7.28 7.67
C THR A 197 3.97 -8.69 7.11
N VAL A 198 3.23 -8.79 6.01
CA VAL A 198 2.90 -10.09 5.38
C VAL A 198 3.87 -10.47 4.28
N ALA A 199 4.49 -9.48 3.63
CA ALA A 199 5.40 -9.68 2.51
C ALA A 199 6.45 -8.57 2.45
N VAL A 200 7.68 -8.94 2.11
CA VAL A 200 8.77 -8.02 1.82
C VAL A 200 9.28 -8.28 0.41
N VAL A 201 9.29 -7.24 -0.43
CA VAL A 201 9.77 -7.26 -1.81
C VAL A 201 11.12 -6.56 -1.85
N THR A 202 12.14 -7.27 -2.32
CA THR A 202 13.51 -6.74 -2.43
C THR A 202 14.05 -6.93 -3.84
N ASP A 203 15.19 -6.33 -4.11
CA ASP A 203 15.98 -6.67 -5.29
C ASP A 203 16.49 -8.14 -5.25
N ASN A 204 17.25 -8.52 -6.27
CA ASN A 204 17.76 -9.89 -6.39
C ASN A 204 19.09 -10.15 -5.66
N ALA A 205 19.63 -9.18 -4.92
CA ALA A 205 20.91 -9.33 -4.23
C ALA A 205 20.85 -10.43 -3.16
N ALA A 206 21.91 -11.22 -3.02
CA ALA A 206 21.95 -12.38 -2.11
C ALA A 206 21.67 -11.94 -0.66
N ASN A 207 22.40 -10.92 -0.18
CA ASN A 207 22.28 -10.43 1.18
C ASN A 207 20.89 -9.87 1.51
N MET A 208 20.18 -9.31 0.52
CA MET A 208 18.81 -8.81 0.71
C MET A 208 17.82 -9.97 0.91
N LYS A 209 17.96 -11.06 0.14
CA LYS A 209 17.11 -12.25 0.31
C LYS A 209 17.33 -12.92 1.66
N ASP A 210 18.59 -13.10 2.03
CA ASP A 210 18.97 -13.71 3.30
C ASP A 210 18.48 -12.84 4.46
N ALA A 211 18.51 -11.51 4.31
CA ALA A 211 17.97 -10.61 5.33
C ALA A 211 16.45 -10.75 5.50
N VAL A 212 15.68 -10.88 4.42
CA VAL A 212 14.23 -11.11 4.51
C VAL A 212 13.90 -12.45 5.15
N LEU A 213 14.67 -13.49 4.82
CA LEU A 213 14.58 -14.81 5.46
C LEU A 213 14.82 -14.72 6.97
N ASN A 214 15.89 -14.04 7.38
CA ASN A 214 16.25 -13.85 8.78
C ASN A 214 15.21 -13.05 9.58
N LEU A 215 14.39 -12.23 8.92
CA LEU A 215 13.27 -11.51 9.55
C LEU A 215 12.06 -12.42 9.86
N GLY A 216 12.03 -13.65 9.34
CA GLY A 216 10.92 -14.59 9.52
C GLY A 216 9.71 -14.33 8.62
N TYR A 217 9.86 -13.48 7.61
CA TYR A 217 8.80 -13.21 6.64
C TYR A 217 8.71 -14.32 5.59
N LEU A 218 7.53 -14.48 4.99
CA LEU A 218 7.24 -15.54 4.02
C LEU A 218 8.17 -15.43 2.79
N HIS A 219 9.25 -16.20 2.79
CA HIS A 219 10.06 -16.45 1.60
C HIS A 219 9.60 -17.75 0.97
N LEU A 220 8.77 -17.64 -0.06
CA LEU A 220 8.34 -18.80 -0.81
C LEU A 220 9.55 -19.40 -1.55
N PRO A 221 9.86 -20.71 -1.37
CA PRO A 221 11.14 -21.31 -1.80
C PRO A 221 11.28 -21.47 -3.33
N PHE A 222 10.32 -20.99 -4.12
CA PHE A 222 10.28 -21.17 -5.58
C PHE A 222 11.52 -20.66 -6.30
N LYS A 223 12.09 -19.54 -5.83
CA LYS A 223 13.25 -18.93 -6.46
C LYS A 223 14.53 -19.71 -6.14
N TYR A 224 14.66 -20.23 -4.92
CA TYR A 224 15.79 -21.03 -4.48
C TYR A 224 16.00 -22.26 -5.37
N PHE A 225 14.95 -23.07 -5.56
CA PHE A 225 14.98 -24.25 -6.43
C PHE A 225 15.14 -23.93 -7.94
N LYS A 226 15.02 -22.65 -8.35
CA LYS A 226 15.26 -22.24 -9.74
C LYS A 226 16.67 -21.69 -9.96
N THR A 227 17.24 -21.01 -8.96
CA THR A 227 18.56 -20.37 -9.07
C THR A 227 19.69 -21.26 -8.60
N ASP A 228 19.43 -22.17 -7.66
CA ASP A 228 20.42 -23.09 -7.11
C ASP A 228 20.30 -24.48 -7.79
N VAL A 229 21.37 -24.87 -8.49
CA VAL A 229 21.45 -26.15 -9.22
C VAL A 229 21.42 -27.33 -8.26
N ALA A 230 22.10 -27.24 -7.11
CA ALA A 230 22.14 -28.31 -6.12
C ALA A 230 20.78 -28.51 -5.45
N ALA A 231 20.05 -27.42 -5.18
CA ALA A 231 18.69 -27.49 -4.67
C ALA A 231 17.72 -28.12 -5.70
N ALA A 232 17.82 -27.73 -6.97
CA ALA A 232 16.99 -28.27 -8.06
C ALA A 232 17.22 -29.77 -8.28
N GLU A 233 18.49 -30.20 -8.27
CA GLU A 233 18.88 -31.60 -8.39
C GLU A 233 18.39 -32.42 -7.19
N LYS A 234 18.51 -31.85 -5.98
CA LYS A 234 18.03 -32.51 -4.75
C LYS A 234 16.51 -32.70 -4.76
N LEU A 235 15.76 -31.69 -5.18
CA LEU A 235 14.30 -31.80 -5.35
C LEU A 235 13.94 -32.89 -6.36
N THR A 236 14.66 -32.96 -7.48
CA THR A 236 14.46 -33.98 -8.53
C THR A 236 14.78 -35.39 -8.01
N SER A 237 15.87 -35.54 -7.26
CA SER A 237 16.27 -36.80 -6.62
C SER A 237 15.21 -37.29 -5.64
N ILE A 238 14.70 -36.38 -4.79
CA ILE A 238 13.64 -36.71 -3.82
C ILE A 238 12.34 -37.07 -4.53
N GLN A 239 11.91 -36.33 -5.55
CA GLN A 239 10.73 -36.66 -6.34
C GLN A 239 10.84 -38.07 -6.95
N THR A 240 12.02 -38.43 -7.46
CA THR A 240 12.30 -39.77 -8.02
C THR A 240 12.26 -40.85 -6.95
N GLN A 241 12.81 -40.58 -5.76
CA GLN A 241 12.78 -41.49 -4.61
C GLN A 241 11.35 -41.80 -4.15
N PHE A 242 10.45 -40.83 -4.23
CA PHE A 242 9.02 -41.00 -3.94
C PHE A 242 8.22 -41.59 -5.12
N GLY A 243 8.86 -41.94 -6.24
CA GLY A 243 8.18 -42.46 -7.44
C GLY A 243 7.29 -41.43 -8.14
N LEU A 244 7.49 -40.14 -7.89
CA LEU A 244 6.71 -39.05 -8.47
C LEU A 244 7.32 -38.58 -9.80
N GLN A 245 6.48 -38.04 -10.68
CA GLN A 245 6.95 -37.36 -11.88
C GLN A 245 7.83 -36.17 -11.50
N THR A 246 8.98 -36.02 -12.17
CA THR A 246 9.91 -34.92 -11.95
C THR A 246 9.33 -33.61 -12.51
N LEU A 247 8.85 -32.78 -11.61
CA LEU A 247 8.17 -31.53 -11.90
C LEU A 247 8.94 -30.35 -11.31
N LYS A 248 9.29 -29.37 -12.15
CA LYS A 248 9.90 -28.12 -11.70
C LYS A 248 8.85 -27.20 -11.06
N LEU A 249 9.30 -26.43 -10.07
CA LEU A 249 8.52 -25.33 -9.51
C LEU A 249 8.34 -24.22 -10.56
N LYS A 250 7.15 -23.62 -10.57
CA LYS A 250 6.81 -22.51 -11.47
C LYS A 250 6.94 -21.20 -10.69
N LEU A 251 7.42 -20.15 -11.35
CA LEU A 251 7.46 -18.82 -10.76
C LEU A 251 6.29 -17.99 -11.26
N ASP A 252 5.88 -17.06 -10.41
CA ASP A 252 4.95 -16.01 -10.78
C ASP A 252 5.54 -15.09 -11.86
N VAL A 253 4.67 -14.57 -12.71
CA VAL A 253 4.92 -13.58 -13.76
C VAL A 253 3.92 -12.44 -13.55
N SER A 254 4.41 -11.29 -13.09
CA SER A 254 3.58 -10.15 -12.66
C SER A 254 2.56 -9.65 -13.68
N THR A 255 2.78 -9.88 -14.97
CA THR A 255 1.88 -9.45 -16.05
C THR A 255 0.69 -10.40 -16.28
N LYS A 256 0.61 -11.53 -15.56
CA LYS A 256 -0.41 -12.56 -15.77
C LYS A 256 -0.90 -13.10 -14.43
N TRP A 257 -1.98 -12.54 -13.89
CA TRP A 257 -2.54 -12.97 -12.59
C TRP A 257 -2.71 -14.51 -12.42
N LYS A 258 -2.98 -15.25 -13.50
CA LYS A 258 -3.08 -16.71 -13.51
C LYS A 258 -1.78 -17.43 -13.10
N SER A 259 -0.60 -16.83 -13.31
CA SER A 259 0.67 -17.46 -12.93
C SER A 259 0.84 -17.60 -11.43
N SER A 260 0.33 -16.66 -10.64
CA SER A 260 0.37 -16.75 -9.18
C SER A 260 -0.42 -17.96 -8.68
N LEU A 261 -1.63 -18.18 -9.23
CA LEU A 261 -2.44 -19.36 -8.89
C LEU A 261 -1.75 -20.67 -9.31
N ILE A 262 -1.28 -20.76 -10.56
CA ILE A 262 -0.56 -21.94 -11.06
C ILE A 262 0.69 -22.26 -10.22
N MET A 263 1.39 -21.22 -9.77
CA MET A 263 2.56 -21.35 -8.89
C MET A 263 2.16 -21.97 -7.54
N LEU A 264 1.10 -21.46 -6.92
CA LEU A 264 0.61 -21.96 -5.63
C LEU A 264 0.08 -23.39 -5.73
N GLU A 265 -0.72 -23.72 -6.76
CA GLU A 265 -1.18 -25.09 -7.02
C GLU A 265 -0.01 -26.06 -7.21
N ARG A 266 1.03 -25.63 -7.94
CA ARG A 266 2.25 -26.42 -8.15
C ARG A 266 2.99 -26.67 -6.82
N LEU A 267 2.99 -25.69 -5.93
CA LEU A 267 3.63 -25.81 -4.62
C LEU A 267 2.90 -26.80 -3.73
N VAL A 268 1.57 -26.70 -3.65
CA VAL A 268 0.74 -27.63 -2.86
C VAL A 268 0.88 -29.05 -3.39
N GLY A 269 0.88 -29.25 -4.72
CA GLY A 269 1.12 -30.56 -5.33
C GLY A 269 2.52 -31.13 -5.06
N LEU A 270 3.50 -30.28 -4.75
CA LEU A 270 4.87 -30.67 -4.41
C LEU A 270 5.21 -30.48 -2.92
N LYS A 271 4.19 -30.33 -2.05
CA LYS A 271 4.37 -30.07 -0.61
C LYS A 271 5.33 -31.05 0.05
N VAL A 272 5.09 -32.35 -0.14
CA VAL A 272 5.91 -33.43 0.45
C VAL A 272 7.37 -33.39 -0.03
N PRO A 273 7.66 -33.44 -1.34
CA PRO A 273 9.05 -33.40 -1.81
C PRO A 273 9.76 -32.07 -1.53
N VAL A 274 9.05 -30.94 -1.56
CA VAL A 274 9.63 -29.62 -1.24
C VAL A 274 10.00 -29.51 0.23
N SER A 275 9.11 -29.86 1.16
CA SER A 275 9.44 -29.86 2.59
C SER A 275 10.55 -30.84 2.94
N ALA A 276 10.60 -32.02 2.28
CA ALA A 276 11.71 -32.96 2.46
C ALA A 276 13.04 -32.42 1.91
N ALA A 277 13.02 -31.78 0.74
CA ALA A 277 14.20 -31.16 0.15
C ALA A 277 14.74 -30.02 1.03
N LEU A 278 13.87 -29.14 1.52
CA LEU A 278 14.24 -28.04 2.42
C LEU A 278 14.86 -28.55 3.72
N LYS A 279 14.30 -29.61 4.34
CA LYS A 279 14.87 -30.21 5.55
C LYS A 279 16.25 -30.83 5.32
N SER A 280 16.54 -31.27 4.10
CA SER A 280 17.84 -31.86 3.74
C SER A 280 18.91 -30.84 3.40
N LEU A 281 18.52 -29.60 3.08
CA LEU A 281 19.41 -28.52 2.69
C LEU A 281 19.58 -27.57 3.89
N SER A 282 20.69 -27.71 4.60
CA SER A 282 21.01 -26.93 5.82
C SER A 282 21.11 -25.41 5.62
N SER A 283 21.08 -24.94 4.36
CA SER A 283 21.20 -23.52 3.97
C SER A 283 19.88 -22.74 4.00
N CYS A 284 18.75 -23.37 4.31
CA CYS A 284 17.44 -22.68 4.35
C CYS A 284 16.76 -22.92 5.70
N SER A 285 16.73 -21.89 6.56
CA SER A 285 15.97 -21.90 7.81
C SER A 285 14.51 -21.51 7.54
N GLY A 286 13.67 -22.47 7.18
CA GLY A 286 12.22 -22.26 7.14
C GLY A 286 11.48 -23.28 6.31
N ASP A 287 10.95 -24.33 6.95
CA ASP A 287 9.83 -25.08 6.37
C ASP A 287 8.59 -24.18 6.37
N ILE A 288 7.76 -24.30 5.35
CA ILE A 288 6.49 -23.55 5.30
C ILE A 288 5.63 -24.06 6.47
N SER A 289 5.22 -23.15 7.36
CA SER A 289 4.47 -23.52 8.55
C SER A 289 3.09 -24.07 8.17
N ASN A 290 2.48 -24.88 9.06
CA ASN A 290 1.13 -25.39 8.82
C ASN A 290 0.12 -24.25 8.60
N GLN A 291 0.25 -23.14 9.33
CA GLN A 291 -0.58 -21.96 9.15
C GLN A 291 -0.37 -21.30 7.78
N GLN A 292 0.86 -21.26 7.27
CA GLN A 292 1.14 -20.74 5.92
C GLN A 292 0.56 -21.64 4.82
N TRP A 293 0.60 -22.97 5.00
CA TRP A 293 -0.08 -23.89 4.10
C TRP A 293 -1.59 -23.69 4.07
N GLU A 294 -2.22 -23.48 5.24
CA GLU A 294 -3.66 -23.18 5.31
C GLU A 294 -4.02 -21.87 4.60
N ILE A 295 -3.18 -20.84 4.72
CA ILE A 295 -3.36 -19.58 3.98
C ILE A 295 -3.28 -19.83 2.47
N ILE A 296 -2.31 -20.62 2.01
CA ILE A 296 -2.14 -20.95 0.58
C ILE A 296 -3.36 -21.72 0.06
N ASP A 297 -3.83 -22.72 0.81
CA ASP A 297 -5.01 -23.51 0.44
C ASP A 297 -6.27 -22.63 0.34
N ASP A 298 -6.46 -21.72 1.29
CA ASP A 298 -7.56 -20.74 1.23
C ASP A 298 -7.46 -19.82 0.00
N ILE A 299 -6.27 -19.27 -0.29
CA ILE A 299 -6.06 -18.41 -1.46
C ILE A 299 -6.37 -19.15 -2.76
N ILE A 300 -5.89 -20.40 -2.90
CA ILE A 300 -6.19 -21.22 -4.08
C ILE A 300 -7.70 -21.42 -4.21
N SER A 301 -8.37 -21.80 -3.12
CA SER A 301 -9.82 -22.06 -3.14
C SER A 301 -10.63 -20.83 -3.58
N VAL A 302 -10.23 -19.63 -3.13
CA VAL A 302 -10.89 -18.36 -3.45
C VAL A 302 -10.63 -17.93 -4.90
N LEU A 303 -9.44 -18.19 -5.44
CA LEU A 303 -9.09 -17.78 -6.81
C LEU A 303 -9.56 -18.76 -7.89
N GLN A 304 -9.79 -20.04 -7.54
CA GLN A 304 -10.16 -21.09 -8.50
C GLN A 304 -11.44 -20.78 -9.30
N PRO A 305 -12.56 -20.28 -8.71
CA PRO A 305 -13.76 -19.95 -9.48
C PRO A 305 -13.52 -18.90 -10.58
N ILE A 306 -12.65 -17.94 -10.29
CA ILE A 306 -12.30 -16.85 -11.22
C ILE A 306 -11.46 -17.41 -12.38
N GLU A 307 -10.52 -18.30 -12.08
CA GLU A 307 -9.69 -18.95 -13.10
C GLU A 307 -10.53 -19.81 -14.03
N TYR A 308 -11.47 -20.57 -13.47
CA TYR A 308 -12.38 -21.40 -14.25
C TYR A 308 -13.15 -20.56 -15.26
N VAL A 309 -13.81 -19.50 -14.82
CA VAL A 309 -14.60 -18.61 -15.69
C VAL A 309 -13.70 -17.91 -16.71
N SER A 310 -12.56 -17.37 -16.27
CA SER A 310 -11.63 -16.67 -17.16
C SER A 310 -11.11 -17.58 -18.27
N THR A 311 -10.78 -18.84 -17.95
CA THR A 311 -10.35 -19.83 -18.94
C THR A 311 -11.48 -20.21 -19.89
N LYS A 312 -12.72 -20.38 -19.39
CA LYS A 312 -13.88 -20.67 -20.24
C LYS A 312 -14.17 -19.53 -21.22
N LEU A 313 -14.15 -18.29 -20.74
CA LEU A 313 -14.32 -17.11 -21.60
C LEU A 313 -13.19 -16.97 -22.63
N SER A 314 -11.96 -17.25 -22.22
CA SER A 314 -10.78 -17.14 -23.10
C SER A 314 -10.68 -18.27 -24.15
N ALA A 315 -11.32 -19.41 -23.90
CA ALA A 315 -11.30 -20.56 -24.82
C ALA A 315 -12.34 -20.47 -25.95
N GLU A 316 -13.22 -19.48 -25.90
CA GLU A 316 -14.33 -19.36 -26.84
C GLU A 316 -13.96 -18.60 -28.10
N LYS A 317 -14.36 -19.16 -29.25
CA LYS A 317 -14.12 -18.58 -30.58
C LYS A 317 -15.20 -17.59 -31.03
N PHE A 318 -16.35 -17.53 -30.35
CA PHE A 318 -17.54 -16.76 -30.76
C PHE A 318 -18.23 -16.10 -29.55
N SER A 319 -19.19 -15.21 -29.83
CA SER A 319 -19.82 -14.25 -28.90
C SER A 319 -20.03 -14.77 -27.47
N THR A 320 -19.34 -14.13 -26.53
CA THR A 320 -19.31 -14.44 -25.10
C THR A 320 -20.39 -13.71 -24.30
N ALA A 321 -21.10 -12.75 -24.92
CA ALA A 321 -22.00 -11.83 -24.22
C ALA A 321 -23.10 -12.54 -23.43
N SER A 322 -23.64 -13.64 -23.95
CA SER A 322 -24.69 -14.43 -23.27
C SER A 322 -24.22 -15.18 -22.03
N LYS A 323 -22.91 -15.33 -21.83
CA LYS A 323 -22.32 -16.06 -20.70
C LYS A 323 -21.85 -15.15 -19.58
N ILE A 324 -21.74 -13.85 -19.84
CA ILE A 324 -21.18 -12.88 -18.89
C ILE A 324 -22.01 -12.85 -17.60
N ILE A 325 -23.33 -12.68 -17.70
CA ILE A 325 -24.22 -12.61 -16.52
C ILE A 325 -24.21 -13.93 -15.73
N PRO A 326 -24.44 -15.11 -16.35
CA PRO A 326 -24.38 -16.40 -15.65
C PRO A 326 -23.03 -16.68 -15.00
N PHE A 327 -21.92 -16.27 -15.62
CA PHE A 327 -20.59 -16.47 -15.05
C PHE A 327 -20.29 -15.55 -13.89
N ILE A 328 -20.74 -14.29 -13.91
CA ILE A 328 -20.61 -13.39 -12.76
C ILE A 328 -21.42 -13.95 -11.59
N GLY A 329 -22.69 -14.32 -11.80
CA GLY A 329 -23.52 -14.94 -10.76
C GLY A 329 -22.94 -16.27 -10.25
N GLY A 330 -22.37 -17.07 -11.16
CA GLY A 330 -21.66 -18.31 -10.81
C GLY A 330 -20.43 -18.08 -9.93
N ILE A 331 -19.62 -17.04 -10.20
CA ILE A 331 -18.48 -16.67 -9.34
C ILE A 331 -18.98 -16.21 -7.97
N GLU A 332 -20.00 -15.35 -7.92
CA GLU A 332 -20.56 -14.84 -6.66
C GLU A 332 -21.08 -15.99 -5.79
N ASN A 333 -21.87 -16.91 -6.35
CA ASN A 333 -22.38 -18.08 -5.65
C ASN A 333 -21.23 -19.01 -5.20
N ALA A 334 -20.24 -19.28 -6.06
CA ALA A 334 -19.08 -20.10 -5.70
C ALA A 334 -18.30 -19.48 -4.53
N LEU A 335 -18.03 -18.17 -4.59
CA LEU A 335 -17.34 -17.45 -3.53
C LEU A 335 -18.14 -17.43 -2.22
N GLN A 336 -19.46 -17.25 -2.29
CA GLN A 336 -20.33 -17.29 -1.10
C GLN A 336 -20.25 -18.64 -0.38
N ASN A 337 -20.23 -19.75 -1.12
CA ASN A 337 -20.14 -21.11 -0.57
C ASN A 337 -18.75 -21.51 -0.05
N ILE A 338 -17.68 -20.83 -0.46
CA ILE A 338 -16.33 -21.07 0.08
C ILE A 338 -16.23 -20.50 1.49
N ILE A 339 -15.78 -21.30 2.47
CA ILE A 339 -15.54 -20.87 3.85
C ILE A 339 -14.03 -20.94 4.13
N PRO A 340 -13.28 -19.83 3.98
CA PRO A 340 -11.86 -19.80 4.30
C PRO A 340 -11.63 -20.05 5.78
N LYS A 341 -10.57 -20.79 6.12
CA LYS A 341 -10.20 -21.11 7.51
C LYS A 341 -9.40 -19.99 8.17
N THR A 342 -8.69 -19.22 7.36
CA THR A 342 -7.71 -18.22 7.79
C THR A 342 -8.26 -16.81 7.59
N ARG A 343 -7.82 -15.88 8.44
CA ARG A 343 -8.18 -14.45 8.32
C ARG A 343 -7.77 -13.85 6.97
N PRO A 344 -6.56 -14.10 6.43
CA PRO A 344 -6.18 -13.61 5.09
C PRO A 344 -7.07 -14.17 3.98
N GLY A 345 -7.43 -15.46 4.03
CA GLY A 345 -8.35 -16.07 3.08
C GLY A 345 -9.74 -15.42 3.10
N LEU A 346 -10.26 -15.13 4.30
CA LEU A 346 -11.53 -14.43 4.47
C LEU A 346 -11.48 -13.00 3.93
N ALA A 347 -10.41 -12.26 4.24
CA ALA A 347 -10.20 -10.89 3.74
C ALA A 347 -10.13 -10.86 2.21
N LEU A 348 -9.43 -11.83 1.59
CA LEU A 348 -9.36 -11.97 0.15
C LEU A 348 -10.74 -12.22 -0.47
N LYS A 349 -11.50 -13.17 0.08
CA LYS A 349 -12.88 -13.47 -0.37
C LYS A 349 -13.75 -12.21 -0.35
N ILE A 350 -13.78 -11.49 0.78
CA ILE A 350 -14.60 -10.27 0.94
C ILE A 350 -14.18 -9.21 -0.09
N ASN A 351 -12.87 -9.00 -0.25
CA ASN A 351 -12.34 -8.00 -1.18
C ASN A 351 -12.71 -8.32 -2.64
N ILE A 352 -12.63 -9.59 -3.04
CA ILE A 352 -12.99 -10.04 -4.39
C ILE A 352 -14.48 -9.85 -4.64
N ILE A 353 -15.36 -10.30 -3.72
CA ILE A 353 -16.81 -10.13 -3.85
C ILE A 353 -17.14 -8.64 -4.03
N TYR A 354 -16.62 -7.79 -3.16
CA TYR A 354 -16.81 -6.34 -3.25
C TYR A 354 -16.36 -5.75 -4.59
N ASN A 355 -15.20 -6.19 -5.12
CA ASN A 355 -14.71 -5.71 -6.40
C ASN A 355 -15.53 -6.23 -7.59
N ILE A 356 -16.05 -7.47 -7.52
CA ILE A 356 -16.92 -8.02 -8.56
C ILE A 356 -18.23 -7.22 -8.60
N GLU A 357 -18.88 -7.05 -7.46
CA GLU A 357 -20.12 -6.27 -7.35
C GLU A 357 -19.93 -4.86 -7.89
N ARG A 358 -18.85 -4.18 -7.50
CA ARG A 358 -18.56 -2.81 -7.93
C ARG A 358 -18.24 -2.70 -9.43
N ARG A 359 -17.45 -3.62 -9.99
CA ARG A 359 -16.97 -3.52 -11.39
C ARG A 359 -17.99 -4.03 -12.41
N PHE A 360 -18.84 -4.98 -12.03
CA PHE A 360 -19.79 -5.61 -12.94
C PHE A 360 -21.24 -5.18 -12.75
N VAL A 361 -21.51 -4.18 -11.88
CA VAL A 361 -22.86 -3.62 -11.69
C VAL A 361 -23.47 -3.13 -13.00
N ASP A 362 -22.67 -2.40 -13.80
CA ASP A 362 -23.12 -1.83 -15.07
C ASP A 362 -23.34 -2.91 -16.14
N VAL A 363 -22.60 -4.03 -16.04
CA VAL A 363 -22.72 -5.15 -16.96
C VAL A 363 -24.00 -5.94 -16.72
N LYS A 364 -24.40 -6.11 -15.46
CA LYS A 364 -25.71 -6.67 -15.09
C LYS A 364 -26.87 -5.73 -15.44
N GLY A 365 -26.63 -4.41 -15.43
CA GLY A 365 -27.62 -3.39 -15.81
C GLY A 365 -27.74 -3.14 -17.33
N ASN A 366 -26.80 -3.64 -18.14
CA ASN A 366 -26.76 -3.37 -19.57
C ASN A 366 -27.84 -4.20 -20.32
N LYS A 367 -28.70 -3.49 -21.07
CA LYS A 367 -29.75 -4.11 -21.90
C LYS A 367 -29.20 -5.13 -22.90
N ILE A 368 -28.07 -4.85 -23.55
CA ILE A 368 -27.49 -5.71 -24.60
C ILE A 368 -27.00 -7.03 -24.01
N THR A 369 -26.28 -7.00 -22.89
CA THR A 369 -25.80 -8.22 -22.20
C THR A 369 -26.97 -9.04 -21.66
N THR A 370 -28.00 -8.36 -21.15
CA THR A 370 -29.22 -9.00 -20.65
C THR A 370 -29.99 -9.68 -21.78
N MET A 371 -30.23 -9.00 -22.89
CA MET A 371 -30.89 -9.57 -24.07
C MET A 371 -30.08 -10.73 -24.65
N ALA A 372 -28.75 -10.58 -24.78
CA ALA A 372 -27.89 -11.66 -25.25
C ALA A 372 -27.99 -12.92 -24.36
N THR A 373 -28.11 -12.74 -23.05
CA THR A 373 -28.26 -13.85 -22.09
C THR A 373 -29.66 -14.49 -22.17
N ILE A 374 -30.72 -13.69 -22.29
CA ILE A 374 -32.11 -14.16 -22.39
C ILE A 374 -32.36 -14.94 -23.69
N ILE A 375 -31.78 -14.49 -24.79
CA ILE A 375 -31.91 -15.13 -26.11
C ILE A 375 -31.21 -16.49 -26.12
N ASP A 376 -30.18 -16.71 -25.29
CA ASP A 376 -29.46 -17.98 -25.21
C ASP A 376 -30.30 -19.04 -24.47
N PRO A 377 -30.80 -20.09 -25.16
CA PRO A 377 -31.70 -21.07 -24.55
C PRO A 377 -31.08 -21.81 -23.36
N ARG A 378 -29.74 -21.84 -23.25
CA ARG A 378 -29.02 -22.51 -22.15
C ARG A 378 -29.16 -21.78 -20.82
N PHE A 379 -29.44 -20.48 -20.85
CA PHE A 379 -29.45 -19.61 -19.65
C PHE A 379 -30.84 -19.01 -19.36
N LYS A 380 -31.86 -19.40 -20.13
CA LYS A 380 -33.23 -18.88 -20.07
C LYS A 380 -33.91 -19.10 -18.71
N THR A 381 -33.61 -20.19 -18.01
CA THR A 381 -34.19 -20.48 -16.68
C THR A 381 -33.39 -19.87 -15.54
N ALA A 382 -32.06 -19.84 -15.65
CA ALA A 382 -31.16 -19.29 -14.62
C ALA A 382 -31.26 -17.76 -14.49
N THR A 383 -31.67 -17.06 -15.55
CA THR A 383 -31.81 -15.59 -15.57
C THR A 383 -33.11 -15.06 -14.97
N LEU A 384 -34.13 -15.90 -14.86
CA LEU A 384 -35.46 -15.49 -14.36
C LEU A 384 -35.50 -15.30 -12.85
N GLU A 385 -34.62 -15.95 -12.09
CA GLU A 385 -34.52 -15.77 -10.64
C GLU A 385 -33.64 -14.56 -10.26
N ASP A 386 -32.65 -14.20 -11.07
CA ASP A 386 -31.64 -13.17 -10.75
C ASP A 386 -31.95 -11.76 -11.30
N LEU A 387 -32.93 -11.59 -12.19
CA LEU A 387 -33.14 -10.32 -12.91
C LEU A 387 -34.55 -9.73 -12.73
N ARG A 388 -34.68 -8.78 -11.81
CA ARG A 388 -35.81 -7.81 -11.74
C ARG A 388 -36.02 -6.99 -13.03
N ASN A 389 -35.03 -6.97 -13.93
CA ASN A 389 -35.04 -6.24 -15.21
C ASN A 389 -35.40 -7.13 -16.43
N ALA A 390 -35.66 -8.43 -16.23
CA ALA A 390 -35.99 -9.35 -17.32
C ALA A 390 -37.36 -9.05 -17.96
N ASP A 391 -38.31 -8.53 -17.20
CA ASP A 391 -39.64 -8.15 -17.71
C ASP A 391 -39.57 -6.99 -18.71
N THR A 392 -38.73 -5.99 -18.43
CA THR A 392 -38.49 -4.85 -19.33
C THR A 392 -37.74 -5.26 -20.59
N ALA A 393 -36.72 -6.11 -20.47
CA ALA A 393 -35.99 -6.63 -21.63
C ALA A 393 -36.83 -7.58 -22.49
N SER A 394 -37.72 -8.37 -21.89
CA SER A 394 -38.66 -9.24 -22.63
C SER A 394 -39.73 -8.44 -23.36
N GLY A 395 -40.18 -7.32 -22.78
CA GLY A 395 -41.07 -6.35 -23.45
C GLY A 395 -40.40 -5.70 -24.66
N ASP A 396 -39.19 -5.17 -24.49
CA ASP A 396 -38.42 -4.55 -25.57
C ASP A 396 -38.15 -5.54 -26.73
N LEU A 397 -37.80 -6.80 -26.43
CA LEU A 397 -37.59 -7.85 -27.45
C LEU A 397 -38.85 -8.18 -28.25
N LYS A 398 -40.04 -8.18 -27.62
CA LYS A 398 -41.30 -8.38 -28.33
C LYS A 398 -41.64 -7.21 -29.26
N THR A 399 -41.13 -6.02 -28.95
CA THR A 399 -41.35 -4.80 -29.74
C THR A 399 -40.39 -4.71 -30.93
N GLU A 400 -39.21 -5.32 -30.83
CA GLU A 400 -38.17 -5.31 -31.87
C GLU A 400 -38.27 -6.50 -32.87
N VAL A 401 -39.04 -7.54 -32.52
CA VAL A 401 -39.30 -8.73 -33.36
C VAL A 401 -40.64 -8.63 -34.13
N GLN A 402 -41.45 -7.61 -33.86
CA GLN A 402 -42.59 -7.21 -34.71
C GLN A 402 -42.12 -6.24 -35.79
#